data_AF-A0A699Y9K8-F1
#
_entry.id   AF-A0A699Y9K8-F1
#
_cell.length_a   1.000
_cell.length_b   1.000
_cell.length_c   1.000
_cell.angle_alpha   90.00
_cell.angle_beta   90.00
_cell.angle_gamma   90.00
#
_symmetry.space_group_name_H-M   'P 1'
#
loop_
_entity.id
_entity.type
_entity.pdbx_description
1 polymer ?
#
loop_
_entity_poly.entity_id
_entity_poly.type
_entity_poly.pdbx_seq_one_letter_code
_entity_poly.pdbx_strand_id
1 'polypeptide(L)'
;HDNVVGHFPSALGVDDFMARLEVALSGFGFTGDNTIAMTNLCRDEVTIPLKDKIESVFGGSFNTNGLGAVLTCGVTGMGAGLSHSPVCDGKEHYVFFAFPHIAINSAGEVGAIARPGRQNKSCACGALQKCLNELRAEGSEDNCK
;
A
#
# COMPACT_ATOMS: atom_id res chain seq x y z
N HIS A 1 -12.60 -2.56 15.44
CA HIS A 1 -13.30 -2.76 14.16
C HIS A 1 -14.16 -1.53 13.87
N ASP A 2 -15.04 -1.16 14.80
CA ASP A 2 -15.95 -0.01 14.67
C ASP A 2 -15.25 1.32 14.35
N ASN A 3 -14.14 1.65 15.02
CA ASN A 3 -13.37 2.86 14.73
C ASN A 3 -12.83 2.90 13.28
N VAL A 4 -12.45 1.75 12.72
CA VAL A 4 -11.90 1.68 11.36
C VAL A 4 -13.03 1.83 10.34
N VAL A 5 -14.12 1.07 10.51
CA VAL A 5 -15.27 1.10 9.60
C VAL A 5 -16.00 2.45 9.66
N GLY A 6 -15.99 3.13 10.80
CA GLY A 6 -16.52 4.49 10.94
C GLY A 6 -15.80 5.54 10.09
N HIS A 7 -14.50 5.37 9.85
CA HIS A 7 -13.73 6.24 8.95
C HIS A 7 -13.70 5.72 7.51
N PHE A 8 -13.67 4.40 7.33
CA PHE A 8 -13.52 3.72 6.05
C PHE A 8 -14.56 2.59 5.95
N PRO A 9 -15.79 2.87 5.50
CA PRO A 9 -16.88 1.89 5.50
C PRO A 9 -16.61 0.63 4.67
N SER A 10 -15.70 0.69 3.70
CA SER A 10 -15.28 -0.44 2.86
C SER A 10 -14.06 -1.19 3.42
N ALA A 11 -13.56 -0.84 4.60
CA ALA A 11 -12.37 -1.47 5.17
C ALA A 11 -12.58 -2.97 5.40
N LEU A 12 -11.64 -3.76 4.92
CA LEU A 12 -11.58 -5.21 5.10
C LEU A 12 -10.36 -5.58 5.95
N GLY A 13 -10.45 -6.72 6.63
CA GLY A 13 -9.24 -7.37 7.16
C GLY A 13 -8.34 -7.78 5.99
N VAL A 14 -7.02 -7.77 6.19
CA VAL A 14 -6.07 -8.04 5.10
C VAL A 14 -6.29 -9.42 4.45
N ASP A 15 -6.62 -10.44 5.24
CA ASP A 15 -6.90 -11.79 4.72
C ASP A 15 -8.19 -11.83 3.89
N ASP A 16 -9.24 -11.15 4.33
CA ASP A 16 -10.52 -11.05 3.60
C ASP A 16 -10.35 -10.24 2.30
N PHE A 17 -9.56 -9.17 2.35
CA PHE A 17 -9.19 -8.41 1.17
C PHE A 17 -8.47 -9.30 0.13
N MET A 18 -7.43 -10.03 0.55
CA MET A 18 -6.66 -10.89 -0.36
C MET A 18 -7.50 -12.04 -0.93
N ALA A 19 -8.28 -12.73 -0.08
CA ALA A 19 -9.14 -13.82 -0.53
C ALA A 19 -10.16 -13.36 -1.60
N ARG A 20 -10.79 -12.20 -1.41
CA ARG A 20 -11.72 -11.63 -2.40
C ARG A 20 -11.01 -11.23 -3.69
N LEU A 21 -9.83 -10.64 -3.56
CA LEU A 21 -9.02 -10.22 -4.70
C LEU A 21 -8.61 -11.43 -5.56
N GLU A 22 -8.12 -12.50 -4.95
CA GLU A 22 -7.71 -13.73 -5.64
C GLU A 22 -8.89 -14.34 -6.42
N VAL A 23 -10.06 -14.41 -5.80
CA VAL A 23 -11.28 -14.91 -6.46
C VAL A 23 -11.66 -14.01 -7.63
N ALA A 24 -11.63 -12.69 -7.46
CA ALA A 24 -11.97 -11.75 -8.53
C ALA A 24 -10.98 -11.86 -9.70
N LEU A 25 -9.68 -11.87 -9.42
CA LEU A 25 -8.61 -11.90 -10.42
C LEU A 25 -8.51 -13.23 -11.15
N SER A 26 -8.72 -14.36 -10.47
CA SER A 26 -8.75 -15.68 -11.12
C SER A 26 -9.89 -15.80 -12.14
N GLY A 27 -11.02 -15.10 -11.92
CA GLY A 27 -12.09 -14.97 -12.91
C GLY A 27 -11.67 -14.31 -14.23
N PHE A 28 -10.54 -13.59 -14.25
CA PHE A 28 -9.94 -12.97 -15.43
C PHE A 28 -8.64 -13.67 -15.88
N GLY A 29 -8.30 -14.83 -15.32
CA GLY A 29 -7.12 -15.61 -15.70
C GLY A 29 -5.81 -15.19 -15.03
N PHE A 30 -5.85 -14.31 -14.02
CA PHE A 30 -4.67 -13.94 -13.23
C PHE A 30 -4.47 -14.94 -12.09
N THR A 31 -3.28 -15.52 -12.01
CA THR A 31 -2.86 -16.43 -10.94
C THR A 31 -1.45 -16.07 -10.48
N GLY A 32 -1.02 -16.61 -9.33
CA GLY A 32 0.35 -16.43 -8.86
C GLY A 32 1.42 -16.96 -9.82
N ASP A 33 1.08 -17.92 -10.68
CA ASP A 33 2.04 -18.56 -11.60
C ASP A 33 2.31 -17.73 -12.86
N ASN A 34 1.37 -16.89 -13.28
CA ASN A 34 1.42 -16.20 -14.58
C ASN A 34 1.44 -14.67 -14.46
N THR A 35 1.45 -14.13 -13.25
CA THR A 35 1.27 -12.70 -12.96
C THR A 35 2.41 -12.18 -12.12
N ILE A 36 2.99 -11.03 -12.50
CA ILE A 36 3.84 -10.26 -11.60
C ILE A 36 3.02 -9.21 -10.85
N ALA A 37 3.20 -9.15 -9.54
CA ALA A 37 2.70 -8.06 -8.71
C ALA A 37 3.72 -6.92 -8.63
N MET A 38 3.26 -5.68 -8.78
CA MET A 38 4.00 -4.48 -8.41
C MET A 38 3.38 -3.86 -7.15
N THR A 39 4.16 -3.66 -6.10
CA THR A 39 3.69 -3.05 -4.84
C THR A 39 4.26 -1.66 -4.64
N ASN A 40 3.38 -0.67 -4.46
CA ASN A 40 3.68 0.69 -4.05
C ASN A 40 3.00 1.01 -2.72
N LEU A 41 3.77 0.93 -1.65
CA LEU A 41 3.37 1.26 -0.28
C LEU A 41 4.25 2.39 0.27
N CYS A 42 3.92 2.87 1.47
CA CYS A 42 4.86 3.70 2.21
C CYS A 42 6.08 2.89 2.63
N ARG A 43 7.26 3.53 2.69
CA ARG A 43 8.49 2.90 3.20
C ARG A 43 8.47 2.58 4.72
N ASP A 44 7.41 2.94 5.42
CA ASP A 44 7.20 2.65 6.84
C ASP A 44 7.03 1.14 7.06
N GLU A 45 7.70 0.57 8.07
CA GLU A 45 7.75 -0.88 8.29
C GLU A 45 6.37 -1.49 8.60
N VAL A 46 5.43 -0.68 9.08
CA VAL A 46 4.06 -1.11 9.41
C VAL A 46 3.27 -1.53 8.18
N THR A 47 3.77 -1.26 6.97
CA THR A 47 3.14 -1.66 5.70
C THR A 47 3.56 -3.06 5.25
N ILE A 48 4.64 -3.63 5.83
CA ILE A 48 5.18 -4.94 5.47
C ILE A 48 4.12 -6.06 5.49
N PRO A 49 3.21 -6.15 6.48
CA PRO A 49 2.22 -7.23 6.51
C PRO A 49 1.32 -7.30 5.26
N LEU A 50 0.97 -6.17 4.65
CA LEU A 50 0.20 -6.17 3.39
C LEU A 50 1.07 -6.64 2.23
N LYS A 51 2.33 -6.19 2.16
CA LYS A 51 3.29 -6.64 1.14
C LYS A 51 3.48 -8.16 1.20
N ASP A 52 3.70 -8.70 2.39
CA ASP A 52 3.93 -10.13 2.59
C ASP A 52 2.71 -10.96 2.18
N LYS A 53 1.49 -10.45 2.43
CA LYS A 53 0.25 -11.09 1.98
C LYS A 53 0.11 -11.08 0.46
N ILE A 54 0.43 -9.97 -0.20
CA ILE A 54 0.47 -9.91 -1.66
C ILE A 54 1.50 -10.89 -2.22
N GLU A 55 2.70 -10.92 -1.65
CA GLU A 55 3.78 -11.81 -2.10
C GLU A 55 3.51 -13.29 -1.81
N SER A 56 2.69 -13.60 -0.81
CA SER A 56 2.25 -14.98 -0.55
C SER A 56 1.35 -15.54 -1.65
N VAL A 57 0.73 -14.67 -2.45
CA VAL A 57 -0.17 -15.04 -3.56
C VAL A 57 0.55 -14.96 -4.91
N PHE A 58 1.28 -13.87 -5.15
CA PHE A 58 1.89 -13.57 -6.45
C PHE A 58 3.40 -13.85 -6.52
N GLY A 59 3.96 -14.47 -5.48
CA GLY A 59 5.41 -14.61 -5.35
C GLY A 59 6.11 -13.27 -5.10
N GLY A 60 7.41 -13.19 -5.39
CA GLY A 60 8.18 -11.96 -5.18
C GLY A 60 7.62 -10.78 -6.00
N SER A 61 7.30 -9.67 -5.33
CA SER A 61 6.75 -8.48 -5.99
C SER A 61 7.84 -7.50 -6.43
N PHE A 62 7.62 -6.77 -7.52
CA PHE A 62 8.45 -5.62 -7.86
C PHE A 62 8.05 -4.43 -6.97
N ASN A 63 8.90 -4.09 -6.02
CA ASN A 63 8.60 -3.06 -5.03
C ASN A 63 8.98 -1.65 -5.49
N THR A 64 8.01 -0.73 -5.50
CA THR A 64 8.17 0.69 -5.88
C THR A 64 7.90 1.64 -4.71
N ASN A 65 8.04 1.18 -3.47
CA ASN A 65 7.67 1.94 -2.27
C ASN A 65 8.32 3.33 -2.20
N GLY A 66 7.50 4.32 -1.86
CA GLY A 66 7.90 5.72 -1.68
C GLY A 66 7.57 6.25 -0.29
N LEU A 67 8.10 7.43 0.06
CA LEU A 67 7.70 8.11 1.29
C LEU A 67 6.22 8.52 1.18
N GLY A 68 5.37 8.07 2.11
CA GLY A 68 3.92 8.29 2.00
C GLY A 68 3.27 7.60 0.78
N ALA A 69 3.92 6.57 0.23
CA ALA A 69 3.51 5.85 -0.99
C ALA A 69 3.55 6.68 -2.29
N VAL A 70 4.37 7.74 -2.35
CA VAL A 70 4.59 8.50 -3.59
C VAL A 70 5.37 7.68 -4.63
N LEU A 71 4.90 7.64 -5.88
CA LEU A 71 5.52 6.89 -6.98
C LEU A 71 6.70 7.63 -7.63
N THR A 72 7.77 7.88 -6.87
CA THR A 72 8.99 8.54 -7.41
C THR A 72 9.85 7.62 -8.29
N CYS A 73 9.50 6.33 -8.41
CA CYS A 73 10.18 5.42 -9.34
C CYS A 73 9.99 5.82 -10.80
N GLY A 74 8.94 6.59 -11.10
CA GLY A 74 8.61 7.08 -12.44
C GLY A 74 8.35 5.96 -13.45
N VAL A 75 8.24 6.36 -14.72
CA VAL A 75 7.98 5.45 -15.84
C VAL A 75 9.12 4.45 -16.06
N THR A 76 10.36 4.84 -15.75
CA THR A 76 11.53 3.95 -15.84
C THR A 76 11.47 2.83 -14.81
N GLY A 77 11.19 3.14 -13.55
CA GLY A 77 11.05 2.12 -12.52
C GLY A 77 9.85 1.20 -12.77
N MET A 78 8.75 1.74 -13.28
CA MET A 78 7.62 0.93 -13.70
C MET A 78 8.01 -0.02 -14.84
N GLY A 79 8.64 0.49 -15.90
CA GLY A 79 9.09 -0.31 -17.05
C GLY A 79 10.05 -1.43 -16.67
N ALA A 80 10.96 -1.20 -15.71
CA ALA A 80 11.81 -2.25 -15.16
C ALA A 80 10.99 -3.39 -14.54
N GLY A 81 9.97 -3.07 -13.73
CA GLY A 81 9.08 -4.08 -13.16
C GLY A 81 8.24 -4.82 -14.21
N LEU A 82 7.77 -4.13 -15.26
CA LEU A 82 7.00 -4.76 -16.33
C LEU A 82 7.83 -5.80 -17.10
N SER A 83 9.12 -5.56 -17.28
CA SER A 83 9.99 -6.51 -18.00
C SER A 83 10.21 -7.86 -17.30
N HIS A 84 9.67 -8.05 -16.09
CA HIS A 84 9.84 -9.26 -15.28
C HIS A 84 8.60 -10.17 -15.25
N SER A 85 7.49 -9.81 -15.91
CA SER A 85 6.29 -10.66 -15.91
C SER A 85 6.54 -12.00 -16.63
N PRO A 86 6.03 -13.13 -16.10
CA PRO A 86 6.03 -14.38 -16.85
C PRO A 86 5.29 -14.25 -18.18
N VAL A 87 5.86 -14.82 -19.24
CA VAL A 87 5.17 -14.96 -20.52
C VAL A 87 4.52 -16.33 -20.57
N CYS A 88 3.19 -16.38 -20.43
CA CYS A 88 2.39 -17.59 -20.52
C CYS A 88 1.46 -17.48 -21.74
N ASP A 89 1.52 -18.46 -22.66
CA ASP A 89 0.74 -18.47 -23.91
C ASP A 89 0.85 -17.17 -24.73
N GLY A 90 2.04 -16.57 -24.74
CA GLY A 90 2.32 -15.32 -25.45
C GLY A 90 1.71 -14.07 -24.80
N LYS A 91 1.29 -14.15 -23.53
CA LYS A 91 0.75 -13.04 -22.76
C LYS A 91 1.51 -12.84 -21.45
N GLU A 92 1.56 -11.59 -21.02
CA GLU A 92 2.09 -11.17 -19.71
C GLU A 92 0.93 -10.65 -18.87
N HIS A 93 0.92 -10.95 -17.57
CA HIS A 93 -0.08 -10.44 -16.64
C HIS A 93 0.58 -9.57 -15.56
N TYR A 94 -0.07 -8.45 -15.26
CA TYR A 94 0.43 -7.43 -14.34
C TYR A 94 -0.67 -7.06 -13.36
N VAL A 95 -0.36 -7.05 -12.07
CA VAL A 95 -1.26 -6.51 -11.03
C VAL A 95 -0.52 -5.45 -10.24
N PHE A 96 -1.13 -4.28 -10.10
CA PHE A 96 -0.55 -3.13 -9.41
C PHE A 96 -1.29 -2.87 -8.10
N PHE A 97 -0.54 -2.87 -7.01
CA PHE A 97 -1.03 -2.57 -5.67
C PHE A 97 -0.47 -1.21 -5.24
N ALA A 98 -1.35 -0.23 -5.01
CA ALA A 98 -0.93 1.11 -4.59
C ALA A 98 -1.78 1.58 -3.40
N PHE A 99 -1.14 1.73 -2.23
CA PHE A 99 -1.84 2.10 -0.99
C PHE A 99 -1.06 3.14 -0.18
N PRO A 100 -1.63 4.32 0.10
CA PRO A 100 -1.20 5.07 1.28
C PRO A 100 -1.58 4.28 2.54
N HIS A 101 -1.06 4.68 3.70
CA HIS A 101 -1.39 4.01 4.96
C HIS A 101 -1.72 5.01 6.07
N ILE A 102 -2.53 4.55 7.02
CA ILE A 102 -2.87 5.29 8.24
C ILE A 102 -3.04 4.30 9.39
N ALA A 103 -2.66 4.70 10.59
CA ALA A 103 -2.97 3.95 11.81
C ALA A 103 -4.14 4.57 12.55
N ILE A 104 -4.94 3.73 13.21
CA ILE A 104 -5.96 4.14 14.17
C ILE A 104 -5.70 3.29 15.41
N ASN A 105 -5.39 3.93 16.54
CA ASN A 105 -5.07 3.18 17.76
C ASN A 105 -6.34 2.67 18.46
N SER A 106 -6.16 1.93 19.57
CA SER A 106 -7.27 1.35 20.33
C SER A 106 -8.23 2.38 20.94
N ALA A 107 -7.78 3.63 21.14
CA ALA A 107 -8.61 4.74 21.59
C ALA A 107 -9.34 5.46 20.44
N GLY A 108 -9.14 5.03 19.19
CA GLY A 108 -9.72 5.68 18.02
C GLY A 108 -8.95 6.92 17.54
N GLU A 109 -7.76 7.20 18.10
CA GLU A 109 -6.95 8.32 17.63
C GLU A 109 -6.40 8.02 16.23
N VAL A 110 -6.81 8.83 15.26
CA VAL A 110 -6.39 8.74 13.87
C VAL A 110 -4.95 9.24 13.72
N GLY A 111 -4.14 8.46 13.02
CA GLY A 111 -2.72 8.72 12.77
C GLY A 111 -1.78 8.28 13.89
N ALA A 112 -2.30 7.75 14.99
CA ALA A 112 -1.48 7.33 16.12
C ALA A 112 -1.19 5.82 16.09
N ILE A 113 0.05 5.43 16.42
CA ILE A 113 0.45 4.03 16.54
C ILE A 113 1.44 3.82 17.69
N ALA A 114 1.32 2.68 18.38
CA ALA A 114 2.34 2.21 19.30
C ALA A 114 3.37 1.38 18.53
N ARG A 115 4.66 1.62 18.74
CA ARG A 115 5.75 0.87 18.10
C ARG A 115 6.55 0.11 19.15
N PRO A 116 6.97 -1.14 18.88
CA PRO A 116 7.78 -1.92 19.80
C PRO A 116 9.02 -1.15 20.27
N GLY A 117 9.29 -1.17 21.58
CA GLY A 117 10.45 -0.50 22.17
C GLY A 117 10.37 1.04 22.24
N ARG A 118 9.23 1.66 21.91
CA ARG A 118 9.03 3.11 22.03
C ARG A 118 8.07 3.43 23.18
N GLN A 119 8.51 4.28 24.11
CA GLN A 119 7.70 4.69 25.27
C GLN A 119 6.49 5.55 24.87
N ASN A 120 6.67 6.42 23.87
CA ASN A 120 5.64 7.36 23.43
C ASN A 120 4.95 6.88 22.15
N LYS A 121 3.69 7.30 21.96
CA LYS A 121 2.98 7.11 20.70
C LYS A 121 3.76 7.72 19.54
N SER A 122 3.76 7.02 18.42
CA SER A 122 4.36 7.44 17.16
C SER A 122 3.26 7.75 16.13
N CYS A 123 3.65 8.22 14.96
CA CYS A 123 2.74 8.53 13.86
C CYS A 123 2.76 7.47 12.75
N ALA A 124 1.64 7.30 12.05
CA ALA A 124 1.54 6.56 10.79
C ALA A 124 0.32 7.04 9.99
N CYS A 125 0.47 7.55 8.76
CA CYS A 125 1.72 7.85 8.06
C CYS A 125 2.36 9.17 8.56
N GLY A 126 3.62 9.12 8.98
CA GLY A 126 4.34 10.32 9.41
C GLY A 126 4.53 11.37 8.31
N ALA A 127 4.77 10.94 7.07
CA ALA A 127 4.93 11.84 5.93
C ALA A 127 3.63 12.59 5.61
N LEU A 128 2.50 11.89 5.57
CA LEU A 128 1.20 12.49 5.30
C LEU A 128 0.75 13.43 6.42
N GLN A 129 1.04 13.09 7.68
CA GLN A 129 0.76 13.99 8.80
C GLN A 129 1.58 15.28 8.74
N LYS A 130 2.87 15.17 8.40
CA LYS A 130 3.73 16.35 8.23
C LYS A 130 3.21 17.24 7.10
N CYS A 131 2.92 16.65 5.94
CA CYS A 131 2.34 17.35 4.79
C CYS A 131 1.01 18.04 5.16
N LEU A 132 0.11 17.35 5.87
CA LEU A 132 -1.15 17.94 6.33
C LEU A 132 -0.94 19.14 7.27
N ASN A 133 0.06 19.07 8.15
CA ASN A 133 0.37 20.17 9.06
C ASN A 133 0.95 21.38 8.31
N GLU A 134 1.84 21.16 7.34
CA GLU A 134 2.38 22.22 6.48
C GLU A 134 1.27 22.87 5.66
N LEU A 135 0.42 22.09 5.00
CA LEU A 135 -0.74 22.58 4.25
C LEU A 135 -1.71 23.40 5.10
N ARG A 136 -1.89 23.05 6.38
CA ARG A 136 -2.72 23.80 7.32
C ARG A 136 -2.08 25.11 7.79
N ALA A 137 -0.75 25.14 7.89
CA ALA A 137 -0.01 26.29 8.38
C ALA A 137 0.24 27.33 7.28
N GLU A 138 0.57 26.87 6.08
CA GLU A 138 0.99 27.69 4.94
C GLU A 138 -0.15 27.93 3.94
N GLY A 139 -1.14 27.02 3.90
CA GLY A 139 -2.18 27.02 2.89
C GLY A 139 -1.85 26.13 1.68
N SER A 140 -2.89 25.74 0.94
CA SER A 140 -2.75 24.85 -0.22
C SER A 140 -2.13 25.52 -1.44
N GLU A 141 -2.30 26.84 -1.59
CA GLU A 141 -1.81 27.60 -2.75
C GLU A 141 -0.27 27.64 -2.77
N ASP A 142 0.36 27.95 -1.64
CA ASP A 142 1.82 28.01 -1.49
C ASP A 142 2.50 26.64 -1.72
N ASN A 143 1.73 25.56 -1.60
CA ASN A 143 2.17 24.19 -1.79
C ASN A 143 1.80 23.60 -3.17
N CYS A 144 1.12 24.37 -4.02
CA CYS A 144 0.74 24.00 -5.38
C CYS A 144 1.79 24.49 -6.39
N LYS A 145 2.91 23.75 -6.48
CA LYS A 145 4.05 24.07 -7.35
C LYS A 145 3.92 23.53 -8.76
#